data_AF-A0AA36CFB3-F1
#
_entry.id   AF-A0AA36CFB3-F1
#
_cell.length_a   1.000
_cell.length_b   1.000
_cell.length_c   1.000
_cell.angle_alpha   90.00
_cell.angle_beta   90.00
_cell.angle_gamma   90.00
#
_symmetry.space_group_name_H-M   'P 1'
#
loop_
_entity.id
_entity.type
_entity.pdbx_description
1 polymer ?
#
loop_
_entity_poly.entity_id
_entity_poly.type
_entity_poly.pdbx_seq_one_letter_code
_entity_poly.pdbx_strand_id
1 'polypeptide(L)'
;MHLTLSVPITIIGYDIYNNTPVYWFYRSAVAYEYVNFKTSMMLVLFATLNSITIFMFPRINDRVFGGKMVNILLTLIWMMSIAETCVETFTDCDKSFRAEDLSFFYSCTEEQAKTFQFHNFDVFQRLGYPITILFTNILLFACKEMRVESIVVEWCYWPRVC
;
A
#
# COMPACT_ATOMS: atom_id res chain seq x y z
N MET A 1 11.30 -20.03 22.40
CA MET A 1 10.87 -19.38 21.14
C MET A 1 11.01 -17.89 21.33
N HIS A 2 12.06 -17.27 20.78
CA HIS A 2 12.19 -15.82 20.80
C HIS A 2 11.40 -15.26 19.62
N LEU A 3 10.36 -14.48 19.93
CA LEU A 3 9.66 -13.67 18.94
C LEU A 3 10.63 -12.58 18.50
N THR A 4 11.27 -12.77 17.35
CA THR A 4 12.05 -11.73 16.68
C THR A 4 11.04 -10.81 15.99
N LEU A 5 10.58 -9.80 16.72
CA LEU A 5 9.86 -8.69 16.11
C LEU A 5 10.86 -8.02 15.17
N SER A 6 10.65 -8.10 13.85
CA SER A 6 11.44 -7.35 12.87
C SER A 6 11.06 -5.88 13.02
N VAL A 7 11.67 -5.23 14.00
CA VAL A 7 11.67 -3.78 14.13
C VAL A 7 12.32 -3.24 12.85
N PRO A 8 11.67 -2.39 12.05
CA PRO A 8 12.29 -1.81 10.87
C PRO A 8 13.65 -1.20 11.26
N ILE A 9 14.66 -1.51 10.45
CA ILE A 9 16.08 -1.22 10.75
C ILE A 9 16.28 0.30 10.92
N THR A 10 15.34 1.11 10.42
CA THR A 10 15.29 2.57 10.57
C THR A 10 14.96 3.10 11.96
N ILE A 11 14.45 2.27 12.89
CA ILE A 11 14.20 2.73 14.29
C ILE A 11 15.52 2.97 15.04
N ILE A 12 16.64 2.43 14.54
CA ILE A 12 17.98 2.67 15.09
C ILE A 12 18.69 3.68 14.18
N GLY A 13 18.17 4.90 14.09
CA GLY A 13 18.76 6.02 13.35
C GLY A 13 20.03 6.61 13.97
N TYR A 14 20.74 5.84 14.79
CA TYR A 14 22.01 6.23 15.40
C TYR A 14 22.96 5.03 15.41
N ASP A 15 24.19 5.27 14.97
CA ASP A 15 25.30 4.38 15.31
C ASP A 15 25.50 4.45 16.83
N ILE A 16 25.02 3.44 17.55
CA ILE A 16 25.12 3.30 19.02
C ILE A 16 26.59 3.34 19.47
N TYR A 17 27.55 3.11 18.55
CA TYR A 17 28.96 2.96 18.88
C TYR A 17 29.82 4.22 18.67
N ASN A 18 29.48 5.11 17.72
CA ASN A 18 30.42 6.19 17.35
C ASN A 18 29.82 7.60 17.22
N ASN A 19 28.51 7.80 17.40
CA ASN A 19 27.89 9.13 17.33
C ASN A 19 28.18 9.89 16.00
N THR A 20 28.59 9.16 14.96
CA THR A 20 28.82 9.67 13.61
C THR A 20 27.66 9.25 12.73
N PRO A 21 26.95 10.18 12.07
CA PRO A 21 25.88 9.80 11.17
C PRO A 21 26.49 9.13 9.94
N VAL A 22 26.27 7.82 9.77
CA VAL A 22 26.39 7.16 8.46
C VAL A 22 25.17 7.60 7.63
N TYR A 23 25.15 8.90 7.32
CA TYR A 23 24.01 9.64 6.78
C TYR A 23 23.50 9.00 5.48
N TRP A 24 24.41 8.53 4.63
CA TRP A 24 24.07 7.87 3.37
C TRP A 24 23.41 6.50 3.55
N PHE A 25 23.90 5.67 4.48
CA PHE A 25 23.30 4.35 4.73
C PHE A 25 21.89 4.51 5.31
N TYR A 26 21.74 5.39 6.31
CA TYR A 26 20.45 5.71 6.90
C TYR A 26 19.44 6.22 5.86
N ARG A 27 19.82 7.22 5.04
CA ARG A 27 18.94 7.79 4.00
C ARG A 27 18.51 6.74 2.97
N SER A 28 19.43 5.87 2.56
CA SER A 28 19.11 4.77 1.63
C SER A 28 18.18 3.72 2.24
N ALA A 29 18.37 3.38 3.52
CA ALA A 29 17.52 2.43 4.24
C ALA A 29 16.10 2.98 4.43
N VAL A 30 15.97 4.25 4.83
CA VAL A 30 14.68 4.94 4.95
C VAL A 30 13.96 5.00 3.61
N ALA A 31 14.66 5.32 2.52
CA ALA A 31 14.08 5.33 1.18
C ALA A 31 13.58 3.94 0.77
N TYR A 32 14.39 2.89 1.01
CA TYR A 32 14.02 1.51 0.71
C TYR A 32 12.80 1.03 1.50
N GLU A 33 12.76 1.30 2.80
CA GLU A 33 11.61 0.95 3.64
C GLU A 33 10.34 1.69 3.22
N TYR A 34 10.45 2.98 2.87
CA TYR A 34 9.32 3.75 2.33
C TYR A 34 8.79 3.14 1.03
N VAL A 35 9.68 2.83 0.08
CA VAL A 35 9.32 2.18 -1.20
C VAL A 35 8.60 0.86 -0.95
N ASN A 36 9.11 0.04 -0.04
CA ASN A 36 8.50 -1.25 0.28
C ASN A 36 7.15 -1.08 0.94
N PHE A 37 7.01 -0.18 1.93
CA PHE A 37 5.75 0.09 2.60
C PHE A 37 4.67 0.51 1.60
N LYS A 38 5.01 1.47 0.73
CA LYS A 38 4.09 2.00 -0.28
C LYS A 38 3.71 0.97 -1.33
N THR A 39 4.70 0.25 -1.86
CA THR A 39 4.49 -0.83 -2.83
C THR A 39 3.60 -1.92 -2.24
N SER A 40 3.83 -2.29 -0.98
CA SER A 40 2.99 -3.26 -0.26
C SER A 40 1.56 -2.77 -0.12
N MET A 41 1.34 -1.50 0.25
CA MET A 41 0.00 -0.92 0.34
C MET A 41 -0.72 -0.89 -1.01
N MET A 42 -0.04 -0.53 -2.10
CA MET A 42 -0.62 -0.59 -3.45
C MET A 42 -0.97 -2.03 -3.84
N LEU A 43 -0.09 -3.00 -3.58
CA LEU A 43 -0.35 -4.41 -3.86
C LEU A 43 -1.55 -4.94 -3.09
N VAL A 44 -1.68 -4.59 -1.81
CA VAL A 44 -2.86 -4.95 -1.00
C VAL A 44 -4.12 -4.33 -1.58
N LEU A 45 -4.09 -3.06 -1.98
CA LEU A 45 -5.21 -2.40 -2.64
C LEU A 45 -5.62 -3.11 -3.94
N PHE A 46 -4.66 -3.46 -4.81
CA PHE A 46 -4.99 -4.20 -6.03
C PHE A 46 -5.48 -5.62 -5.75
N ALA A 47 -4.99 -6.27 -4.70
CA ALA A 47 -5.50 -7.58 -4.29
C ALA A 47 -6.95 -7.52 -3.76
N THR A 48 -7.31 -6.48 -3.01
CA THR A 48 -8.70 -6.29 -2.57
C THR A 48 -9.61 -5.91 -3.74
N LEU A 49 -9.15 -5.05 -4.65
CA LEU A 49 -9.87 -4.72 -5.89
C LEU A 49 -10.03 -5.94 -6.80
N ASN A 50 -9.02 -6.81 -6.90
CA ASN A 50 -9.13 -8.07 -7.61
C ASN A 50 -10.23 -8.93 -6.99
N SER A 51 -10.15 -9.14 -5.67
CA SER A 51 -11.13 -9.94 -4.92
C SER A 51 -12.56 -9.44 -5.14
N ILE A 52 -12.79 -8.13 -5.00
CA ILE A 52 -14.14 -7.57 -5.17
C ILE A 52 -14.64 -7.67 -6.61
N THR A 53 -13.75 -7.52 -7.59
CA THR A 53 -14.11 -7.64 -9.01
C THR A 53 -14.42 -9.10 -9.37
N ILE A 54 -13.74 -10.10 -8.78
CA ILE A 54 -14.10 -11.52 -8.95
C ILE A 54 -15.55 -11.76 -8.49
N PHE A 55 -15.92 -11.20 -7.33
CA PHE A 55 -17.25 -11.41 -6.76
C PHE A 55 -18.35 -10.65 -7.50
N MET A 56 -18.13 -9.36 -7.82
CA MET A 56 -19.16 -8.52 -8.44
C MET A 56 -19.21 -8.63 -9.97
N PHE A 57 -18.06 -8.74 -10.64
CA PHE A 57 -17.94 -8.62 -12.09
C PHE A 57 -16.90 -9.60 -12.69
N PRO A 58 -17.16 -10.92 -12.68
CA PRO A 58 -16.19 -11.93 -13.10
C PRO A 58 -15.68 -11.71 -14.54
N ARG A 59 -16.56 -11.30 -15.47
CA ARG A 59 -16.18 -11.02 -16.87
C ARG A 59 -15.21 -9.84 -17.02
N ILE A 60 -15.29 -8.84 -16.13
CA ILE A 60 -14.37 -7.69 -16.11
C ILE A 60 -13.07 -8.12 -15.43
N ASN A 61 -13.16 -8.93 -14.38
CA ASN A 61 -12.00 -9.44 -13.66
C ASN A 61 -11.04 -10.19 -14.58
N ASP A 62 -11.54 -11.11 -15.41
CA ASP A 62 -10.68 -11.88 -16.33
C ASP A 62 -9.92 -10.98 -17.32
N ARG A 63 -10.48 -9.83 -17.69
CA ARG A 63 -9.85 -8.86 -18.61
C ARG A 63 -8.84 -7.98 -17.90
N VAL A 64 -9.15 -7.49 -16.70
CA VAL A 64 -8.32 -6.52 -15.95
C VAL A 64 -7.23 -7.22 -15.13
N PHE A 65 -7.57 -8.34 -14.49
CA PHE A 65 -6.72 -9.12 -13.58
C PHE A 65 -6.32 -10.48 -14.16
N GLY A 66 -6.40 -10.66 -15.48
CA GLY A 66 -5.84 -11.83 -16.15
C GLY A 66 -4.32 -11.93 -15.97
N GLY A 67 -3.75 -13.14 -16.05
CA GLY A 67 -2.33 -13.39 -15.69
C GLY A 67 -1.31 -12.49 -16.39
N LYS A 68 -1.52 -12.15 -17.68
CA LYS A 68 -0.65 -11.19 -18.40
C LYS A 68 -0.77 -9.76 -17.86
N MET A 69 -1.99 -9.33 -17.53
CA MET A 69 -2.25 -7.98 -17.04
C MET A 69 -1.74 -7.80 -15.60
N VAL A 70 -1.81 -8.84 -14.76
CA VAL A 70 -1.24 -8.80 -13.41
C VAL A 70 0.26 -8.52 -13.44
N ASN A 71 0.99 -9.16 -14.37
CA ASN A 71 2.43 -8.90 -14.52
C ASN A 71 2.71 -7.45 -14.95
N ILE A 72 1.93 -6.93 -15.91
CA ILE A 72 2.04 -5.52 -16.35
C ILE A 72 1.77 -4.58 -15.18
N LEU A 73 0.71 -4.84 -14.43
CA LEU A 73 0.28 -4.03 -13.29
C LEU A 73 1.32 -4.06 -12.17
N LEU A 74 1.93 -5.22 -11.88
CA LEU A 74 3.03 -5.36 -10.94
C LEU A 74 4.25 -4.52 -11.38
N THR A 75 4.63 -4.61 -12.65
CA THR A 75 5.73 -3.79 -13.20
C THR A 75 5.41 -2.30 -13.10
N LEU A 76 4.18 -1.88 -13.41
CA LEU A 76 3.76 -0.48 -13.32
C LEU A 76 3.83 0.05 -11.88
N ILE A 77 3.42 -0.75 -10.88
CA ILE A 77 3.53 -0.37 -9.47
C ILE A 77 4.99 -0.12 -9.10
N TRP A 78 5.89 -1.04 -9.45
CA TRP A 78 7.32 -0.86 -9.17
C TRP A 78 7.91 0.36 -9.87
N MET A 79 7.58 0.57 -11.14
CA MET A 79 8.03 1.73 -11.90
C MET A 79 7.53 3.04 -11.28
N MET A 80 6.29 3.07 -10.80
CA MET A 80 5.70 4.22 -10.12
C MET A 80 6.42 4.51 -8.79
N SER A 81 6.62 3.48 -7.94
CA SER A 81 7.34 3.63 -6.66
C SER A 81 8.78 4.12 -6.84
N ILE A 82 9.47 3.61 -7.88
CA ILE A 82 10.85 4.06 -8.21
C ILE A 82 10.82 5.51 -8.70
N ALA A 83 9.90 5.86 -9.61
CA ALA A 83 9.81 7.22 -10.14
C ALA A 83 9.58 8.26 -9.04
N GLU A 84 8.70 7.97 -8.08
CA GLU A 84 8.46 8.85 -6.93
C GLU A 84 9.72 9.01 -6.07
N THR A 85 10.45 7.93 -5.83
CA THR A 85 11.72 7.98 -5.07
C THR A 85 12.80 8.78 -5.80
N CYS A 86 12.85 8.68 -7.13
CA CYS A 86 13.74 9.51 -7.94
C CYS A 86 13.38 10.99 -7.81
N VAL A 87 12.09 11.35 -7.90
CA VAL A 87 11.64 12.74 -7.72
C VAL A 87 12.07 13.28 -6.36
N GLU A 88 11.89 12.50 -5.28
CA GLU A 88 12.34 12.89 -3.94
C GLU A 88 13.83 13.20 -3.89
N THR A 89 14.65 12.37 -4.56
CA THR A 89 16.11 12.55 -4.64
C THR A 89 16.49 13.81 -5.41
N PHE A 90 15.77 14.16 -6.49
CA PHE A 90 16.05 15.37 -7.27
C PHE A 90 15.57 16.67 -6.60
N THR A 91 14.60 16.59 -5.69
CA THR A 91 14.04 17.76 -5.01
C THR A 91 14.82 18.23 -3.78
N ASP A 92 15.94 17.56 -3.43
CA ASP A 92 16.73 17.82 -2.21
C ASP A 92 15.91 17.88 -0.91
N CYS A 93 14.70 17.33 -0.91
CA CYS A 93 13.88 17.17 0.28
C CYS A 93 14.37 15.95 1.08
N ASP A 94 14.58 16.14 2.38
CA ASP A 94 14.94 15.05 3.28
C ASP A 94 13.68 14.38 3.81
N LYS A 95 13.55 13.08 3.53
CA LYS A 95 12.48 12.26 4.08
C LYS A 95 12.94 11.66 5.41
N SER A 96 12.17 11.91 6.45
CA SER A 96 12.43 11.37 7.79
C SER A 96 11.22 10.59 8.29
N PHE A 97 11.47 9.51 9.02
CA PHE A 97 10.42 8.72 9.67
C PHE A 97 10.22 9.20 11.10
N ARG A 98 8.98 9.55 11.48
CA ARG A 98 8.61 9.87 12.85
C ARG A 98 7.93 8.67 13.47
N ALA A 99 8.58 8.06 14.47
CA ALA A 99 8.07 6.86 15.14
C ALA A 99 6.74 7.10 15.89
N GLU A 100 6.51 8.31 16.41
CA GLU A 100 5.31 8.70 17.17
C GLU A 100 4.03 8.53 16.34
N ASP A 101 4.09 8.96 15.07
CA ASP A 101 2.95 8.95 14.16
C ASP A 101 3.00 7.78 13.16
N LEU A 102 4.02 6.92 13.26
CA LEU A 102 4.37 5.89 12.27
C LEU A 102 4.31 6.43 10.84
N SER A 103 4.77 7.67 10.65
CA SER A 103 4.58 8.41 9.41
C SER A 103 5.88 9.01 8.88
N PHE A 104 5.95 9.09 7.55
CA PHE A 104 7.03 9.77 6.86
C PHE A 104 6.67 11.24 6.67
N PHE A 105 7.62 12.14 6.90
CA PHE A 105 7.48 13.56 6.64
C PHE A 105 8.63 14.07 5.78
N TYR A 106 8.36 15.14 5.03
CA TYR A 106 9.34 15.81 4.19
C TYR A 106 9.85 17.05 4.90
N SER A 107 11.16 17.14 5.07
CA SER A 107 11.88 18.33 5.49
C SER A 107 12.50 18.97 4.25
N CYS A 108 11.84 19.97 3.69
CA CYS A 108 12.31 20.72 2.52
C CYS A 108 12.72 22.15 2.92
N THR A 109 13.53 22.80 2.09
CA THR A 109 13.79 24.25 2.21
C THR A 109 12.54 25.07 1.84
N GLU A 110 12.38 26.29 2.36
CA GLU A 110 11.17 27.12 2.17
C GLU A 110 10.83 27.40 0.69
N GLU A 111 11.83 27.51 -0.18
CA GLU A 111 11.62 27.73 -1.62
C GLU A 111 11.07 26.48 -2.32
N GLN A 112 11.54 25.30 -1.94
CA GLN A 112 11.08 24.02 -2.48
C GLN A 112 9.69 23.64 -1.95
N ALA A 113 9.38 24.01 -0.72
CA ALA A 113 8.06 23.76 -0.12
C ALA A 113 6.90 24.40 -0.92
N LYS A 114 7.15 25.53 -1.60
CA LYS A 114 6.12 26.22 -2.41
C LYS A 114 5.79 25.52 -3.73
N THR A 115 6.73 24.75 -4.28
CA THR A 115 6.55 24.03 -5.55
C THR A 115 6.18 22.55 -5.35
N PHE A 116 6.35 22.03 -4.13
CA PHE A 116 6.15 20.63 -3.81
C PHE A 116 4.67 20.26 -3.60
N GLN A 117 3.91 20.17 -4.70
CA GLN A 117 2.53 19.65 -4.68
C GLN A 117 2.45 18.14 -4.35
N PHE A 118 3.58 17.43 -4.35
CA PHE A 118 3.67 16.01 -4.00
C PHE A 118 3.22 15.70 -2.58
N HIS A 119 3.24 16.68 -1.66
CA HIS A 119 2.77 16.48 -0.30
C HIS A 119 1.30 16.02 -0.26
N ASN A 120 0.42 16.67 -1.04
CA ASN A 120 -0.99 16.31 -1.08
C ASN A 120 -1.22 14.92 -1.68
N PHE A 121 -0.42 14.56 -2.68
CA PHE A 121 -0.49 13.25 -3.31
C PHE A 121 -0.07 12.13 -2.36
N ASP A 122 1.02 12.33 -1.62
CA ASP A 122 1.51 11.36 -0.64
C ASP A 122 0.54 11.22 0.56
N VAL A 123 -0.07 12.32 1.01
CA VAL A 123 -1.15 12.28 2.02
C VAL A 123 -2.35 11.48 1.50
N PHE A 124 -2.75 11.71 0.24
CA PHE A 124 -3.83 10.94 -0.39
C PHE A 124 -3.49 9.45 -0.46
N GLN A 125 -2.26 9.07 -0.81
CA GLN A 125 -1.88 7.66 -0.86
C GLN A 125 -1.87 7.02 0.54
N ARG A 126 -1.35 7.73 1.55
CA ARG A 126 -1.27 7.24 2.94
C ARG A 126 -2.64 7.03 3.58
N LEU A 127 -3.59 7.94 3.37
CA LEU A 127 -4.93 7.85 3.98
C LEU A 127 -5.94 7.18 3.05
N GLY A 128 -5.89 7.48 1.76
CA GLY A 128 -6.82 7.00 0.76
C GLY A 128 -6.70 5.49 0.51
N TYR A 129 -5.49 4.93 0.46
CA TYR A 129 -5.34 3.47 0.24
C TYR A 129 -5.93 2.66 1.40
N PRO A 130 -5.58 2.90 2.69
CA PRO A 130 -6.19 2.15 3.80
C PRO A 130 -7.71 2.32 3.88
N ILE A 131 -8.24 3.53 3.66
CA ILE A 131 -9.68 3.77 3.66
C ILE A 131 -10.36 2.95 2.55
N THR A 132 -9.79 2.95 1.34
CA THR A 132 -10.33 2.19 0.21
C THR A 132 -10.25 0.68 0.48
N ILE A 133 -9.13 0.19 1.05
CA ILE A 133 -8.95 -1.20 1.46
C ILE A 133 -10.01 -1.60 2.50
N LEU A 134 -10.22 -0.77 3.53
CA LEU A 134 -11.21 -1.02 4.57
C LEU A 134 -12.62 -1.09 3.97
N PHE A 135 -13.01 -0.09 3.18
CA PHE A 135 -14.32 -0.04 2.56
C PHE A 135 -14.57 -1.20 1.61
N THR A 136 -13.60 -1.54 0.76
CA THR A 136 -13.70 -2.70 -0.14
C THR A 136 -13.82 -4.03 0.62
N ASN A 137 -13.13 -4.18 1.75
CA ASN A 137 -13.28 -5.36 2.61
C ASN A 137 -14.66 -5.43 3.30
N ILE A 138 -15.21 -4.30 3.75
CA ILE A 138 -16.58 -4.25 4.31
C ILE A 138 -17.60 -4.65 3.24
N LEU A 139 -17.47 -4.12 2.02
CA LEU A 139 -18.33 -4.50 0.90
C LEU A 139 -18.20 -5.98 0.56
N LEU A 140 -16.97 -6.51 0.51
CA LEU A 140 -16.71 -7.93 0.29
C LEU A 140 -17.38 -8.81 1.35
N PHE A 141 -17.31 -8.42 2.62
CA PHE A 141 -17.96 -9.13 3.71
C PHE A 141 -19.49 -9.12 3.55
N ALA A 142 -20.09 -7.96 3.30
CA ALA A 142 -21.53 -7.83 3.08
C ALA A 142 -22.00 -8.62 1.85
N CYS A 143 -21.27 -8.56 0.73
CA CYS A 143 -21.57 -9.32 -0.48
C CYS A 143 -21.48 -10.83 -0.27
N LYS A 144 -20.51 -11.31 0.53
CA LYS A 144 -20.40 -12.73 0.87
C LYS A 144 -21.60 -13.18 1.70
N GLU A 145 -21.98 -12.42 2.71
CA GLU A 145 -23.12 -12.76 3.57
C GLU A 145 -24.43 -12.83 2.77
N MET A 146 -24.72 -11.80 1.96
CA MET A 146 -25.91 -11.78 1.11
C MET A 146 -25.94 -12.96 0.12
N ARG A 147 -24.78 -13.37 -0.40
CA ARG A 147 -24.70 -14.50 -1.34
C ARG A 147 -24.86 -15.84 -0.64
N VAL A 148 -24.35 -15.99 0.59
CA VAL A 148 -24.60 -17.18 1.40
C VAL A 148 -26.09 -17.27 1.70
N GLU A 149 -26.74 -16.17 2.06
CA GLU A 149 -28.19 -16.14 2.24
C GLU A 149 -28.95 -16.44 0.95
N SER A 150 -28.56 -15.88 -0.21
CA SER A 150 -29.24 -16.18 -1.47
C SER A 150 -29.07 -17.63 -1.92
N ILE A 151 -27.88 -18.21 -1.71
CA ILE A 151 -27.62 -19.63 -1.97
C ILE A 151 -28.47 -20.48 -1.02
N VAL A 152 -28.46 -20.19 0.29
CA VAL A 152 -29.31 -20.88 1.27
C VAL A 152 -30.80 -20.74 0.94
N VAL A 153 -31.25 -19.59 0.44
CA VAL A 153 -32.63 -19.39 -0.04
C VAL A 153 -32.91 -20.22 -1.29
N GLU A 154 -31.97 -20.35 -2.23
CA GLU A 154 -32.09 -21.29 -3.37
C GLU A 154 -32.16 -22.76 -2.91
N TRP A 155 -31.39 -23.16 -1.89
CA TRP A 155 -31.48 -24.51 -1.30
C TRP A 155 -32.78 -24.71 -0.51
N CYS A 156 -33.32 -23.67 0.14
CA CYS A 156 -34.57 -23.74 0.90
C CYS A 156 -35.83 -23.64 0.04
N TYR A 157 -35.76 -23.06 -1.18
CA TYR A 157 -36.86 -23.04 -2.15
C TYR A 157 -36.94 -24.26 -3.06
N TRP A 158 -36.11 -25.27 -2.85
CA TRP A 158 -36.29 -26.61 -3.41
C TRP A 158 -36.81 -27.62 -2.37
N PRO A 159 -38.08 -27.53 -1.91
CA PRO A 159 -38.77 -28.73 -1.49
C PRO A 159 -39.25 -29.45 -2.76
N ARG A 160 -38.54 -30.51 -3.13
CA ARG A 160 -39.01 -31.61 -3.99
C ARG A 160 -39.62 -31.21 -5.35
N VAL A 161 -38.91 -31.54 -6.44
CA VAL A 161 -39.51 -32.38 -7.49
C VAL A 161 -38.43 -33.32 -8.03
N CYS A 162 -38.66 -34.62 -7.77
CA CYS A 162 -38.13 -35.85 -8.39
C CYS A 162 -36.65 -35.94 -8.82
#